data_AF-A0A835ZGN8-F1
#
_entry.id   AF-A0A835ZGN8-F1
#
_cell.length_a   1.000
_cell.length_b   1.000
_cell.length_c   1.000
_cell.angle_alpha   90.00
_cell.angle_beta   90.00
_cell.angle_gamma   90.00
#
_symmetry.space_group_name_H-M   'P 1'
#
loop_
_entity.id
_entity.type
_entity.pdbx_description
1 polymer ?
#
loop_
_entity_poly.entity_id
_entity_poly.type
_entity_poly.pdbx_seq_one_letter_code
_entity_poly.pdbx_strand_id
1 'polypeptide(L)'
;MVRTFNRGAGGRARDGTVRHVVTTRKRAKAATAAASASGKALETEAEDVWRRAFDFLPGGHYLLLATVSCAWRRRYETRPPLPAPPGERRPDRSSPLTEYSAIATPALADWALDLARADASSSGPRAWGDLHEGLARSAARRGDGQVLRRLHAARPLSGPARGPRACYEAARGGHAGTLDWLRREARCEWGENIYYAAARGGHVGVLDYCAREGCPFEVPGGAQLEAAAEGHVEAVLWLAARGCEPSALTFRMAAGGGHLETLRALRWSGCPWNSGATRAAAFRNRVDALRWLLAEGCPAEADATAAAAAGGHLEALGLLHAADCPRDASACEFAACGGRVETLRWLLDGGCPADASACASAAGGGFLEALQLLRDRGCPWDRRVLACACDGAEALARACDGGERTQRRRLEVVDWALEHGCPRDEDVDARILRLRRRCAREGV
;
A
#
# COMPACT_ATOMS: atom_id res chain seq x y z
N MET A 1 50.20 16.56 -2.74
CA MET A 1 50.74 17.75 -2.05
C MET A 1 49.60 18.75 -1.85
N VAL A 2 48.73 18.53 -0.87
CA VAL A 2 47.81 19.55 -0.33
C VAL A 2 48.25 19.79 1.11
N ARG A 3 48.96 20.92 1.32
CA ARG A 3 49.27 21.55 2.62
C ARG A 3 47.93 22.01 3.25
N THR A 4 47.55 21.61 4.47
CA THR A 4 47.80 22.26 5.79
C THR A 4 47.59 23.79 5.73
N PHE A 5 46.90 24.52 6.62
CA PHE A 5 46.55 24.44 8.05
C PHE A 5 45.60 25.65 8.31
N ASN A 6 44.46 25.58 9.00
CA ASN A 6 44.23 25.65 10.46
C ASN A 6 44.21 27.07 11.10
N ARG A 7 43.25 27.26 12.04
CA ARG A 7 43.07 28.32 13.07
C ARG A 7 42.54 29.68 12.57
N GLY A 8 41.61 30.38 13.23
CA GLY A 8 40.94 30.26 14.52
C GLY A 8 40.53 31.65 15.02
N ALA A 9 39.26 31.86 15.41
CA ALA A 9 38.75 32.96 16.25
C ALA A 9 37.23 32.73 16.40
N GLY A 10 36.61 32.64 17.56
CA GLY A 10 36.88 33.34 18.81
C GLY A 10 35.81 34.43 19.01
N GLY A 11 34.71 34.05 19.69
CA GLY A 11 33.81 34.92 20.47
C GLY A 11 33.27 36.21 19.84
N ARG A 12 32.00 36.20 19.41
CA ARG A 12 31.05 37.34 19.54
C ARG A 12 29.61 37.11 19.03
N ALA A 13 29.14 35.86 18.85
CA ALA A 13 27.84 35.61 18.19
C ALA A 13 26.68 35.19 19.12
N ARG A 14 26.79 35.31 20.45
CA ARG A 14 25.73 34.89 21.39
C ARG A 14 24.85 36.02 21.93
N ASP A 15 25.30 37.27 21.87
CA ASP A 15 24.55 38.40 22.45
C ASP A 15 23.70 39.17 21.41
N GLY A 16 24.10 39.11 20.13
CA GLY A 16 23.35 39.70 19.02
C GLY A 16 22.07 38.93 18.67
N THR A 17 22.14 37.60 18.61
CA THR A 17 21.01 36.70 18.27
C THR A 17 19.93 36.73 19.34
N VAL A 18 20.28 36.78 20.62
CA VAL A 18 19.30 36.84 21.72
C VAL A 18 18.60 38.21 21.75
N ARG A 19 19.33 39.33 21.55
CA ARG A 19 18.71 40.66 21.38
C ARG A 19 17.85 40.75 20.12
N HIS A 20 18.23 40.08 19.03
CA HIS A 20 17.48 40.11 17.78
C HIS A 20 16.18 39.29 17.84
N VAL A 21 16.19 38.16 18.56
CA VAL A 21 15.01 37.30 18.81
C VAL A 21 14.02 37.96 19.77
N VAL A 22 14.49 38.68 20.79
CA VAL A 22 13.62 39.41 21.72
C VAL A 22 12.97 40.64 21.06
N THR A 23 13.70 41.34 20.18
CA THR A 23 13.16 42.49 19.42
C THR A 23 12.20 42.07 18.30
N THR A 24 12.46 40.94 17.60
CA THR A 24 11.50 40.37 16.63
C THR A 24 10.26 39.81 17.31
N ARG A 25 10.38 39.17 18.47
CA ARG A 25 9.22 38.69 19.24
C ARG A 25 8.36 39.84 19.78
N LYS A 26 8.97 40.94 20.24
CA LYS A 26 8.23 42.16 20.65
C LYS A 26 7.55 42.87 19.47
N ARG A 27 8.20 42.93 18.30
CA ARG A 27 7.62 43.53 17.07
C ARG A 27 6.52 42.66 16.45
N ALA A 28 6.68 41.34 16.46
CA ALA A 28 5.64 40.41 16.03
C ALA A 28 4.39 40.50 16.92
N LYS A 29 4.57 40.63 18.25
CA LYS A 29 3.48 40.80 19.22
C LYS A 29 2.79 42.18 19.12
N ALA A 30 3.53 43.23 18.78
CA ALA A 30 2.97 44.57 18.51
C ALA A 30 2.22 44.61 17.16
N ALA A 31 2.70 43.88 16.14
CA ALA A 31 2.02 43.73 14.87
C ALA A 31 0.73 42.89 14.99
N THR A 32 0.71 41.85 15.83
CA THR A 32 -0.53 41.09 16.11
C THR A 32 -1.55 41.91 16.90
N ALA A 33 -1.10 42.82 17.78
CA ALA A 33 -1.98 43.74 18.50
C ALA A 33 -2.52 44.88 17.63
N ALA A 34 -1.79 45.30 16.58
CA ALA A 34 -2.26 46.29 15.61
C ALA A 34 -3.11 45.68 14.47
N ALA A 35 -2.88 44.41 14.12
CA ALA A 35 -3.60 43.68 13.06
C ALA A 35 -5.02 43.25 13.46
N SER A 36 -5.45 43.44 14.70
CA SER A 36 -6.85 43.21 15.10
C SER A 36 -7.81 44.29 14.58
N ALA A 37 -7.33 45.29 13.83
CA ALA A 37 -8.12 46.46 13.46
C ALA A 37 -8.51 46.61 11.97
N SER A 38 -7.96 45.84 11.01
CA SER A 38 -8.49 45.85 9.62
C SER A 38 -7.89 44.75 8.73
N GLY A 39 -8.73 43.80 8.32
CA GLY A 39 -8.35 42.52 7.69
C GLY A 39 -7.77 42.55 6.27
N LYS A 40 -7.44 43.71 5.68
CA LYS A 40 -6.90 43.79 4.30
C LYS A 40 -5.39 44.01 4.20
N ALA A 41 -4.74 44.50 5.26
CA ALA A 41 -3.27 44.67 5.29
C ALA A 41 -2.53 43.36 5.63
N LEU A 42 -3.25 42.37 6.18
CA LEU A 42 -2.73 41.05 6.58
C LEU A 42 -2.25 40.20 5.40
N GLU A 43 -2.79 40.40 4.20
CA GLU A 43 -2.48 39.55 3.04
C GLU A 43 -1.09 39.86 2.44
N THR A 44 -0.77 41.13 2.25
CA THR A 44 0.48 41.56 1.59
C THR A 44 1.69 41.44 2.51
N GLU A 45 1.52 41.69 3.82
CA GLU A 45 2.64 41.65 4.77
C GLU A 45 2.94 40.21 5.23
N ALA A 46 1.94 39.33 5.28
CA ALA A 46 2.16 37.90 5.49
C ALA A 46 2.91 37.29 4.31
N GLU A 47 2.54 37.59 3.07
CA GLU A 47 3.27 37.12 1.88
C GLU A 47 4.74 37.56 1.87
N ASP A 48 5.04 38.76 2.36
CA ASP A 48 6.40 39.32 2.38
C ASP A 48 7.27 38.77 3.53
N VAL A 49 6.64 38.46 4.67
CA VAL A 49 7.28 37.75 5.79
C VAL A 49 7.52 36.28 5.44
N TRP A 50 6.57 35.64 4.75
CA TRP A 50 6.74 34.30 4.21
C TRP A 50 7.87 34.30 3.17
N ARG A 51 7.88 35.23 2.19
CA ARG A 51 8.98 35.41 1.20
C ARG A 51 10.36 35.56 1.81
N ARG A 52 10.51 36.27 2.92
CA ARG A 52 11.81 36.40 3.60
C ARG A 52 12.19 35.19 4.46
N ALA A 53 11.21 34.38 4.88
CA ALA A 53 11.44 33.08 5.51
C ALA A 53 11.78 31.97 4.50
N PHE A 54 11.42 32.15 3.21
CA PHE A 54 11.69 31.21 2.11
C PHE A 54 13.18 31.07 1.76
N ASP A 55 14.04 32.07 2.05
CA ASP A 55 15.45 32.07 1.62
C ASP A 55 16.41 31.24 2.49
N PHE A 56 15.97 30.66 3.62
CA PHE A 56 16.87 30.06 4.62
C PHE A 56 16.63 28.57 4.97
N LEU A 57 15.80 27.83 4.23
CA LEU A 57 15.51 26.41 4.50
C LEU A 57 16.10 25.47 3.43
N PRO A 58 17.13 24.65 3.75
CA PRO A 58 17.67 23.68 2.80
C PRO A 58 16.96 22.32 2.89
N GLY A 59 16.57 21.78 1.72
CA GLY A 59 16.24 20.37 1.50
C GLY A 59 14.74 20.04 1.52
N GLY A 60 14.19 19.61 0.38
CA GLY A 60 13.17 18.54 0.33
C GLY A 60 11.73 18.82 0.77
N HIS A 61 11.49 19.68 1.76
CA HIS A 61 10.20 19.77 2.47
C HIS A 61 9.14 20.65 1.78
N TYR A 62 9.43 21.09 0.56
CA TYR A 62 8.70 22.06 -0.25
C TYR A 62 7.28 21.61 -0.66
N LEU A 63 7.08 20.33 -0.96
CA LEU A 63 5.77 19.83 -1.41
C LEU A 63 4.76 19.68 -0.27
N LEU A 64 5.22 19.44 0.96
CA LEU A 64 4.38 19.10 2.12
C LEU A 64 3.60 20.30 2.65
N LEU A 65 4.25 21.46 2.76
CA LEU A 65 3.63 22.69 3.25
C LEU A 65 2.71 23.31 2.19
N ALA A 66 3.09 23.24 0.91
CA ALA A 66 2.29 23.75 -0.20
C ALA A 66 0.98 22.95 -0.39
N THR A 67 1.02 21.63 -0.24
CA THR A 67 -0.17 20.77 -0.35
C THR A 67 -1.10 20.87 0.85
N VAL A 68 -0.56 20.95 2.07
CA VAL A 68 -1.36 21.19 3.29
C VAL A 68 -2.01 22.58 3.25
N SER A 69 -1.30 23.60 2.77
CA SER A 69 -1.85 24.95 2.55
C SER A 69 -2.93 24.97 1.46
N CYS A 70 -2.73 24.28 0.33
CA CYS A 70 -3.71 24.19 -0.76
C CYS A 70 -4.97 23.39 -0.37
N ALA A 71 -4.83 22.30 0.39
CA ALA A 71 -5.94 21.48 0.87
C ALA A 71 -6.76 22.21 1.95
N TRP A 72 -6.09 23.02 2.78
CA TRP A 72 -6.71 23.92 3.74
C TRP A 72 -7.47 25.06 3.02
N ARG A 73 -6.85 25.70 2.02
CA ARG A 73 -7.50 26.74 1.17
C ARG A 73 -8.77 26.24 0.47
N ARG A 74 -8.73 25.08 -0.18
CA ARG A 74 -9.88 24.50 -0.92
C ARG A 74 -11.08 24.18 -0.04
N ARG A 75 -10.89 24.01 1.27
CA ARG A 75 -11.94 23.59 2.19
C ARG A 75 -12.64 24.75 2.91
N TYR A 76 -12.04 25.95 2.93
CA TYR A 76 -12.50 27.04 3.77
C TYR A 76 -12.61 28.42 3.11
N GLU A 77 -12.20 28.59 1.84
CA GLU A 77 -12.57 29.79 1.08
C GLU A 77 -14.01 29.67 0.55
N THR A 78 -14.88 30.57 1.00
CA THR A 78 -16.29 30.69 0.61
C THR A 78 -16.45 31.06 -0.86
N ARG A 79 -16.48 30.06 -1.75
CA ARG A 79 -17.22 30.14 -3.02
C ARG A 79 -18.06 28.87 -3.18
N PRO A 80 -19.35 28.97 -3.55
CA PRO A 80 -20.11 27.76 -3.85
C PRO A 80 -19.41 27.05 -5.03
N PRO A 81 -19.23 25.72 -4.96
CA PRO A 81 -18.70 24.99 -6.10
C PRO A 81 -19.69 25.11 -7.26
N LEU A 82 -19.19 25.42 -8.46
CA LEU A 82 -19.98 25.27 -9.68
C LEU A 82 -20.50 23.82 -9.76
N PRO A 83 -21.73 23.60 -10.23
CA PRO A 83 -22.27 22.25 -10.36
C PRO A 83 -21.39 21.44 -11.33
N ALA A 84 -20.95 20.27 -10.88
CA ALA A 84 -20.19 19.34 -11.71
C ALA A 84 -21.08 18.77 -12.83
N PRO A 85 -20.56 18.59 -14.04
CA PRO A 85 -21.29 17.90 -15.10
C PRO A 85 -21.56 16.43 -14.69
N PRO A 86 -22.69 15.85 -15.13
CA PRO A 86 -23.09 14.51 -14.69
C PRO A 86 -22.15 13.44 -15.30
N GLY A 87 -21.41 12.72 -14.45
CA GLY A 87 -20.65 11.53 -14.89
C GLY A 87 -19.42 11.16 -14.05
N GLU A 88 -18.84 12.08 -13.29
CA GLU A 88 -17.62 11.79 -12.52
C GLU A 88 -17.92 11.21 -11.13
N ARG A 89 -17.40 10.00 -10.87
CA ARG A 89 -17.35 9.44 -9.52
C ARG A 89 -16.46 10.32 -8.65
N ARG A 90 -17.01 10.81 -7.54
CA ARG A 90 -16.22 11.49 -6.50
C ARG A 90 -15.10 10.55 -6.03
N PRO A 91 -13.83 11.00 -5.95
CA PRO A 91 -12.78 10.20 -5.35
C PRO A 91 -13.13 9.92 -3.88
N ASP A 92 -12.78 8.71 -3.43
CA ASP A 92 -13.00 8.26 -2.06
C ASP A 92 -12.38 9.25 -1.06
N ARG A 93 -13.13 9.57 0.00
CA ARG A 93 -12.78 10.63 0.96
C ARG A 93 -11.83 10.11 2.04
N SER A 94 -10.70 9.52 1.65
CA SER A 94 -9.56 9.39 2.56
C SER A 94 -8.95 10.78 2.76
N SER A 95 -8.92 11.25 4.01
CA SER A 95 -8.37 12.56 4.36
C SER A 95 -6.93 12.69 3.86
N PRO A 96 -6.55 13.76 3.12
CA PRO A 96 -5.18 13.99 2.67
C PRO A 96 -4.15 13.98 3.82
N LEU A 97 -4.60 14.22 5.06
CA LEU A 97 -3.76 14.23 6.27
C LEU A 97 -3.18 12.85 6.64
N THR A 98 -3.75 11.75 6.14
CA THR A 98 -3.30 10.39 6.50
C THR A 98 -1.97 10.02 5.83
N GLU A 99 -1.69 10.56 4.63
CA GLU A 99 -0.44 10.32 3.89
C GLU A 99 0.77 11.08 4.49
N TYR A 100 0.54 12.18 5.21
CA TYR A 100 1.61 13.00 5.83
C TYR A 100 2.17 12.43 7.14
N SER A 101 1.57 11.35 7.65
CA SER A 101 2.02 10.65 8.85
C SER A 101 3.35 9.89 8.66
N ALA A 102 3.96 9.88 7.48
CA ALA A 102 5.28 9.25 7.28
C ALA A 102 6.46 10.13 7.75
N ILE A 103 6.28 11.44 7.92
CA ILE A 103 7.38 12.42 8.08
C ILE A 103 7.18 13.31 9.32
N ALA A 104 6.70 12.75 10.43
CA ALA A 104 6.49 13.56 11.64
C ALA A 104 7.83 13.96 12.27
N THR A 105 8.29 15.17 11.99
CA THR A 105 9.44 15.77 12.67
C THR A 105 8.99 16.42 13.99
N PRO A 106 9.91 16.65 14.95
CA PRO A 106 9.62 17.45 16.13
C PRO A 106 9.04 18.84 15.80
N ALA A 107 9.49 19.43 14.69
CA ALA A 107 8.98 20.71 14.19
C ALA A 107 7.52 20.64 13.71
N LEU A 108 7.12 19.55 13.03
CA LEU A 108 5.73 19.35 12.62
C LEU A 108 4.82 19.10 13.83
N ALA A 109 5.33 18.38 14.84
CA ALA A 109 4.61 18.18 16.09
C ALA A 109 4.42 19.52 16.84
N ASP A 110 5.45 20.35 16.90
CA ASP A 110 5.38 21.68 17.53
C ASP A 110 4.41 22.60 16.79
N TRP A 111 4.46 22.62 15.45
CA TRP A 111 3.50 23.35 14.63
C TRP A 111 2.06 22.87 14.84
N ALA A 112 1.82 21.56 14.88
CA ALA A 112 0.49 21.00 15.10
C ALA A 112 -0.03 21.30 16.53
N LEU A 113 0.85 21.29 17.52
CA LEU A 113 0.53 21.67 18.90
C LEU A 113 0.21 23.16 19.02
N ASP A 114 0.94 24.01 18.30
CA ASP A 114 0.66 25.45 18.24
C ASP A 114 -0.66 25.74 17.50
N LEU A 115 -0.93 25.00 16.42
CA LEU A 115 -2.22 25.05 15.71
C LEU A 115 -3.36 24.67 16.66
N ALA A 116 -3.25 23.58 17.42
CA ALA A 116 -4.28 23.17 18.37
C ALA A 116 -4.54 24.18 19.49
N ARG A 117 -3.51 24.90 19.94
CA ARG A 117 -3.65 26.00 20.91
C ARG A 117 -4.35 27.22 20.28
N ALA A 118 -4.10 27.49 19.01
CA ALA A 118 -4.70 28.59 18.26
C ALA A 118 -6.15 28.29 17.83
N ASP A 119 -6.47 27.02 17.56
CA ASP A 119 -7.74 26.58 16.97
C ASP A 119 -8.81 26.18 18.00
N ALA A 120 -8.52 26.36 19.30
CA ALA A 120 -9.49 26.17 20.39
C ALA A 120 -10.75 27.06 20.25
N SER A 121 -10.77 27.98 19.29
CA SER A 121 -11.87 28.88 18.98
C SER A 121 -12.48 28.75 17.56
N SER A 122 -11.92 27.96 16.62
CA SER A 122 -12.37 28.03 15.21
C SER A 122 -12.50 26.73 14.39
N SER A 123 -11.83 25.62 14.71
CA SER A 123 -12.00 24.37 13.96
C SER A 123 -12.63 23.25 14.80
N GLY A 124 -13.46 22.44 14.14
CA GLY A 124 -14.24 21.41 14.82
C GLY A 124 -13.36 20.32 15.45
N PRO A 125 -13.76 19.75 16.62
CA PRO A 125 -12.98 18.80 17.42
C PRO A 125 -12.56 17.49 16.70
N ARG A 126 -13.12 17.22 15.52
CA ARG A 126 -12.78 16.05 14.68
C ARG A 126 -11.46 16.22 13.93
N ALA A 127 -11.20 17.38 13.32
CA ALA A 127 -10.00 17.59 12.50
C ALA A 127 -8.71 17.52 13.34
N TRP A 128 -8.72 18.11 14.54
CA TRP A 128 -7.64 17.97 15.50
C TRP A 128 -7.48 16.53 16.00
N GLY A 129 -8.58 15.80 16.21
CA GLY A 129 -8.54 14.40 16.61
C GLY A 129 -7.79 13.52 15.62
N ASP A 130 -8.09 13.67 14.33
CA ASP A 130 -7.47 12.87 13.26
C ASP A 130 -5.98 13.20 13.08
N LEU A 131 -5.61 14.48 13.14
CA LEU A 131 -4.20 14.91 13.06
C LEU A 131 -3.38 14.43 14.27
N HIS A 132 -3.92 14.59 15.48
CA HIS A 132 -3.27 14.15 16.72
C HIS A 132 -3.00 12.64 16.70
N GLU A 133 -3.99 11.86 16.25
CA GLU A 133 -3.84 10.42 16.10
C GLU A 133 -2.77 10.06 15.05
N GLY A 134 -2.79 10.70 13.88
CA GLY A 134 -1.80 10.48 12.82
C GLY A 134 -0.35 10.76 13.28
N LEU A 135 -0.15 11.86 14.01
CA LEU A 135 1.15 12.21 14.58
C LEU A 135 1.60 11.24 15.67
N ALA A 136 0.68 10.81 16.55
CA ALA A 136 0.99 9.84 17.60
C ALA A 136 1.40 8.48 17.01
N ARG A 137 0.67 7.98 16.01
CA ARG A 137 1.02 6.74 15.28
C ARG A 137 2.40 6.82 14.65
N SER A 138 2.67 7.93 13.98
CA SER A 138 3.94 8.21 13.33
C SER A 138 5.12 8.24 14.31
N ALA A 139 4.96 9.00 15.40
CA ALA A 139 5.95 9.13 16.45
C ALA A 139 6.20 7.80 17.17
N ALA A 140 5.15 7.02 17.41
CA ALA A 140 5.27 5.69 17.97
C ALA A 140 6.06 4.75 17.05
N ARG A 141 5.75 4.71 15.75
CA ARG A 141 6.48 3.88 14.77
C ARG A 141 7.98 4.20 14.68
N ARG A 142 8.39 5.43 14.95
CA ARG A 142 9.80 5.84 14.96
C ARG A 142 10.45 5.85 16.34
N GLY A 143 9.68 5.59 17.40
CA GLY A 143 10.18 5.62 18.77
C GLY A 143 10.45 7.02 19.31
N ASP A 144 9.83 8.05 18.73
CA ASP A 144 9.97 9.46 19.12
C ASP A 144 9.25 9.75 20.45
N GLY A 145 9.82 9.27 21.56
CA GLY A 145 9.25 9.41 22.91
C GLY A 145 9.02 10.87 23.33
N GLN A 146 9.86 11.80 22.86
CA GLN A 146 9.69 13.23 23.14
C GLN A 146 8.41 13.80 22.51
N VAL A 147 8.14 13.45 21.24
CA VAL A 147 6.93 13.89 20.54
C VAL A 147 5.69 13.27 21.18
N LEU A 148 5.74 11.99 21.52
CA LEU A 148 4.64 11.31 22.19
C LEU A 148 4.30 11.91 23.55
N ARG A 149 5.29 12.26 24.36
CA ARG A 149 5.09 12.97 25.64
C ARG A 149 4.40 14.31 25.45
N ARG A 150 4.82 15.10 24.45
CA ARG A 150 4.20 16.38 24.13
C ARG A 150 2.76 16.21 23.66
N LEU A 151 2.50 15.24 22.77
CA LEU A 151 1.15 14.93 22.29
C LEU A 151 0.24 14.45 23.42
N HIS A 152 0.74 13.62 24.33
CA HIS A 152 0.01 13.12 25.49
C HIS A 152 -0.35 14.26 26.47
N ALA A 153 0.59 15.17 26.72
CA ALA A 153 0.35 16.34 27.57
C ALA A 153 -0.71 17.28 26.99
N ALA A 154 -0.79 17.42 25.65
CA ALA A 154 -1.82 18.21 24.99
C ALA A 154 -3.19 17.50 24.95
N ARG A 155 -3.19 16.18 24.78
CA ARG A 155 -4.39 15.34 24.82
C ARG A 155 -4.03 13.90 25.19
N PRO A 156 -4.64 13.32 26.24
CA PRO A 156 -4.32 11.97 26.67
C PRO A 156 -4.42 10.93 25.54
N LEU A 157 -3.37 10.11 25.44
CA LEU A 157 -3.28 9.01 24.48
C LEU A 157 -4.06 7.76 24.93
N SER A 158 -4.38 7.62 26.21
CA SER A 158 -5.11 6.48 26.81
C SER A 158 -6.56 6.28 26.31
N GLY A 159 -6.99 7.03 25.29
CA GLY A 159 -8.31 6.82 24.69
C GLY A 159 -8.39 5.49 23.93
N PRO A 160 -9.57 4.86 23.85
CA PRO A 160 -9.76 3.51 23.32
C PRO A 160 -9.33 3.33 21.86
N ALA A 161 -9.34 4.41 21.06
CA ALA A 161 -8.85 4.38 19.68
C ALA A 161 -7.35 4.71 19.56
N ARG A 162 -6.82 5.61 20.39
CA ARG A 162 -5.47 6.18 20.25
C ARG A 162 -4.40 5.33 20.92
N GLY A 163 -4.67 4.84 22.13
CA GLY A 163 -3.72 4.09 22.93
C GLY A 163 -3.30 2.79 22.27
N PRO A 164 -4.26 1.90 21.93
CA PRO A 164 -3.96 0.64 21.25
C PRO A 164 -3.25 0.83 19.90
N ARG A 165 -3.62 1.85 19.12
CA ARG A 165 -2.96 2.17 17.84
C ARG A 165 -1.53 2.67 18.03
N ALA A 166 -1.25 3.52 19.03
CA ALA A 166 0.11 3.95 19.33
C ALA A 166 0.97 2.78 19.81
N CYS A 167 0.44 1.90 20.67
CA CYS A 167 1.13 0.68 21.10
C CYS A 167 1.45 -0.23 19.91
N TYR A 168 0.49 -0.44 19.01
CA TYR A 168 0.68 -1.22 17.78
C TYR A 168 1.82 -0.66 16.92
N GLU A 169 1.84 0.65 16.69
CA GLU A 169 2.85 1.28 15.84
C GLU A 169 4.24 1.25 16.50
N ALA A 170 4.33 1.46 17.82
CA ALA A 170 5.58 1.31 18.56
C ALA A 170 6.14 -0.12 18.47
N ALA A 171 5.27 -1.12 18.55
CA ALA A 171 5.65 -2.51 18.41
C ALA A 171 6.11 -2.86 16.99
N ARG A 172 5.39 -2.36 15.97
CA ARG A 172 5.76 -2.49 14.56
C ARG A 172 7.10 -1.82 14.22
N GLY A 173 7.47 -0.76 14.93
CA GLY A 173 8.77 -0.08 14.78
C GLY A 173 9.89 -0.64 15.66
N GLY A 174 9.60 -1.59 16.56
CA GLY A 174 10.62 -2.23 17.38
C GLY A 174 11.01 -1.46 18.64
N HIS A 175 10.19 -0.49 19.05
CA HIS A 175 10.53 0.43 20.13
C HIS A 175 9.96 -0.01 21.48
N ALA A 176 10.57 -1.04 22.09
CA ALA A 176 10.13 -1.57 23.39
C ALA A 176 10.08 -0.51 24.50
N GLY A 177 11.04 0.43 24.54
CA GLY A 177 11.03 1.53 25.53
C GLY A 177 9.89 2.52 25.32
N THR A 178 9.53 2.80 24.06
CA THR A 178 8.36 3.62 23.75
C THR A 178 7.07 2.91 24.13
N LEU A 179 6.99 1.60 23.89
CA LEU A 179 5.87 0.77 24.29
C LEU A 179 5.72 0.68 25.82
N ASP A 180 6.82 0.56 26.55
CA ASP A 180 6.85 0.61 28.03
C ASP A 180 6.31 1.95 28.55
N TRP A 181 6.79 3.06 27.99
CA TRP A 181 6.29 4.40 28.32
C TRP A 181 4.79 4.55 28.05
N LEU A 182 4.32 4.10 26.87
CA LEU A 182 2.91 4.17 26.49
C LEU A 182 2.02 3.40 27.49
N ARG A 183 2.49 2.24 27.96
CA ARG A 183 1.75 1.42 28.92
C ARG A 183 1.80 1.99 30.34
N ARG A 184 2.99 2.25 30.86
CA ARG A 184 3.19 2.58 32.28
C ARG A 184 2.85 4.02 32.61
N GLU A 185 3.28 4.96 31.78
CA GLU A 185 3.07 6.39 32.01
C GLU A 185 1.81 6.90 31.31
N ALA A 186 1.68 6.63 30.01
CA ALA A 186 0.53 7.13 29.24
C ALA A 186 -0.75 6.31 29.46
N ARG A 187 -0.70 5.22 30.24
CA ARG A 187 -1.81 4.31 30.58
C ARG A 187 -2.60 3.84 29.35
N CYS A 188 -1.89 3.57 28.25
CA CYS A 188 -2.48 3.01 27.05
C CYS A 188 -2.63 1.50 27.21
N GLU A 189 -3.83 1.00 26.97
CA GLU A 189 -4.08 -0.44 26.93
C GLU A 189 -3.43 -1.08 25.71
N TRP A 190 -3.06 -2.35 25.85
CA TRP A 190 -2.54 -3.18 24.78
C TRP A 190 -3.33 -4.50 24.66
N GLY A 191 -3.27 -5.13 23.50
CA GLY A 191 -3.90 -6.41 23.24
C GLY A 191 -3.00 -7.35 22.43
N GLU A 192 -3.55 -8.49 22.02
CA GLU A 192 -2.84 -9.51 21.23
C GLU A 192 -2.23 -8.98 19.91
N ASN A 193 -2.82 -7.90 19.35
CA ASN A 193 -2.37 -7.26 18.12
C ASN A 193 -0.95 -6.70 18.21
N ILE A 194 -0.38 -6.56 19.42
CA ILE A 194 1.01 -6.17 19.62
C ILE A 194 1.98 -7.25 19.17
N TYR A 195 1.67 -8.53 19.41
CA TYR A 195 2.47 -9.64 18.88
C TYR A 195 2.44 -9.66 17.36
N TYR A 196 1.27 -9.44 16.74
CA TYR A 196 1.14 -9.29 15.30
C TYR A 196 2.02 -8.15 14.77
N ALA A 197 1.97 -6.97 15.39
CA ALA A 197 2.73 -5.81 14.96
C ALA A 197 4.25 -6.03 15.07
N ALA A 198 4.70 -6.57 16.21
CA ALA A 198 6.11 -6.86 16.44
C ALA A 198 6.64 -7.96 15.50
N ALA A 199 5.84 -9.00 15.25
CA ALA A 199 6.18 -10.08 14.33
C ALA A 199 6.27 -9.58 12.88
N ARG A 200 5.33 -8.71 12.47
CA ARG A 200 5.34 -8.05 11.16
C ARG A 200 6.56 -7.13 10.96
N GLY A 201 7.07 -6.51 12.03
CA GLY A 201 8.31 -5.73 11.98
C GLY A 201 9.59 -6.54 12.25
N GLY A 202 9.47 -7.82 12.58
CA GLY A 202 10.61 -8.69 12.89
C GLY A 202 11.29 -8.38 14.22
N HIS A 203 10.61 -7.73 15.16
CA HIS A 203 11.22 -7.20 16.38
C HIS A 203 11.10 -8.18 17.55
N VAL A 204 11.97 -9.18 17.58
CA VAL A 204 12.01 -10.21 18.64
C VAL A 204 12.16 -9.61 20.05
N GLY A 205 12.92 -8.52 20.21
CA GLY A 205 13.03 -7.82 21.50
C GLY A 205 11.71 -7.25 22.01
N VAL A 206 10.80 -6.83 21.11
CA VAL A 206 9.45 -6.40 21.50
C VAL A 206 8.58 -7.61 21.84
N LEU A 207 8.68 -8.71 21.08
CA LEU A 207 7.98 -9.96 21.39
C LEU A 207 8.35 -10.49 22.78
N ASP A 208 9.64 -10.50 23.10
CA ASP A 208 10.15 -10.92 24.41
C ASP A 208 9.70 -9.99 25.53
N TYR A 209 9.78 -8.67 25.31
CA TYR A 209 9.25 -7.67 26.24
C TYR A 209 7.75 -7.89 26.52
N CYS A 210 6.93 -8.12 25.50
CA CYS A 210 5.49 -8.37 25.65
C CYS A 210 5.22 -9.65 26.45
N ALA A 211 5.97 -10.73 26.17
CA ALA A 211 5.85 -11.99 26.88
C ALA A 211 6.21 -11.86 28.37
N ARG A 212 7.32 -11.19 28.68
CA ARG A 212 7.79 -10.97 30.06
C ARG A 212 6.82 -10.11 30.87
N GLU A 213 6.17 -9.17 30.23
CA GLU A 213 5.29 -8.19 30.86
C GLU A 213 3.81 -8.62 30.93
N GLY A 214 3.50 -9.85 30.49
CA GLY A 214 2.16 -10.44 30.56
C GLY A 214 1.17 -9.85 29.55
N CYS A 215 1.64 -9.44 28.37
CA CYS A 215 0.74 -9.10 27.26
C CYS A 215 -0.04 -10.37 26.83
N PRO A 216 -1.39 -10.30 26.66
CA PRO A 216 -2.20 -11.45 26.31
C PRO A 216 -1.66 -12.18 25.08
N PHE A 217 -1.40 -13.47 25.24
CA PHE A 217 -0.83 -14.36 24.23
C PHE A 217 -1.84 -15.47 23.91
N GLU A 218 -2.92 -15.13 23.20
CA GLU A 218 -3.76 -16.14 22.54
C GLU A 218 -3.07 -16.57 21.25
N VAL A 219 -3.03 -17.89 20.98
CA VAL A 219 -2.21 -18.54 19.94
C VAL A 219 -2.10 -17.66 18.69
N PRO A 220 -0.99 -16.92 18.51
CA PRO A 220 -0.93 -15.83 17.53
C PRO A 220 -0.57 -16.38 16.15
N GLY A 221 -1.35 -17.33 15.65
CA GLY A 221 -1.17 -17.90 14.31
C GLY A 221 -1.05 -16.80 13.25
N GLY A 222 -1.82 -15.71 13.39
CA GLY A 222 -1.70 -14.52 12.54
C GLY A 222 -0.32 -13.83 12.61
N ALA A 223 0.28 -13.69 13.79
CA ALA A 223 1.60 -13.05 13.93
C ALA A 223 2.70 -13.87 13.24
N GLN A 224 2.64 -15.20 13.32
CA GLN A 224 3.60 -16.06 12.65
C GLN A 224 3.48 -15.95 11.12
N LEU A 225 2.25 -15.89 10.60
CA LEU A 225 2.02 -15.73 9.16
C LEU A 225 2.59 -14.41 8.63
N GLU A 226 2.46 -13.31 9.37
CA GLU A 226 3.05 -12.02 8.98
C GLU A 226 4.57 -12.03 9.06
N ALA A 227 5.15 -12.57 10.13
CA ALA A 227 6.60 -12.71 10.21
C ALA A 227 7.15 -13.52 9.04
N ALA A 228 6.45 -14.58 8.64
CA ALA A 228 6.82 -15.35 7.46
C ALA A 228 6.65 -14.55 6.15
N ALA A 229 5.53 -13.83 6.01
CA ALA A 229 5.22 -13.01 4.84
C ALA A 229 6.18 -11.83 4.61
N GLU A 230 6.79 -11.32 5.68
CA GLU A 230 7.76 -10.20 5.66
C GLU A 230 9.22 -10.70 5.79
N GLY A 231 9.44 -12.01 5.97
CA GLY A 231 10.76 -12.63 5.93
C GLY A 231 11.56 -12.60 7.23
N HIS A 232 10.90 -12.45 8.37
CA HIS A 232 11.52 -12.34 9.68
C HIS A 232 11.74 -13.70 10.34
N VAL A 233 12.81 -14.39 9.94
CA VAL A 233 13.18 -15.74 10.41
C VAL A 233 13.16 -15.86 11.93
N GLU A 234 13.84 -14.95 12.63
CA GLU A 234 13.96 -15.00 14.09
C GLU A 234 12.61 -14.86 14.79
N ALA A 235 11.71 -14.02 14.26
CA ALA A 235 10.36 -13.87 14.79
C ALA A 235 9.51 -15.13 14.56
N VAL A 236 9.63 -15.76 13.39
CA VAL A 236 8.96 -17.06 13.10
C VAL A 236 9.42 -18.13 14.09
N LEU A 237 10.73 -18.27 14.31
CA LEU A 237 11.30 -19.26 15.23
C LEU A 237 10.96 -18.96 16.69
N TRP A 238 10.97 -17.68 17.09
CA TRP A 238 10.58 -17.26 18.42
C TRP A 238 9.11 -17.62 18.73
N LEU A 239 8.22 -17.43 17.76
CA LEU A 239 6.80 -17.80 17.88
C LEU A 239 6.63 -19.32 17.91
N ALA A 240 7.37 -20.06 17.08
CA ALA A 240 7.36 -21.52 17.08
C ALA A 240 7.77 -22.11 18.44
N ALA A 241 8.83 -21.57 19.06
CA ALA A 241 9.28 -21.96 20.40
C ALA A 241 8.23 -21.74 21.52
N ARG A 242 7.16 -21.00 21.24
CA ARG A 242 6.04 -20.73 22.17
C ARG A 242 4.74 -21.44 21.77
N GLY A 243 4.83 -22.47 20.94
CA GLY A 243 3.69 -23.32 20.56
C GLY A 243 2.90 -22.82 19.35
N CYS A 244 3.40 -21.82 18.61
CA CYS A 244 2.84 -21.47 17.31
C CYS A 244 3.47 -22.38 16.25
N GLU A 245 2.96 -23.60 16.06
CA GLU A 245 3.56 -24.51 15.10
C GLU A 245 3.43 -24.00 13.65
N PRO A 246 4.55 -23.88 12.89
CA PRO A 246 4.50 -23.50 11.49
C PRO A 246 3.66 -24.46 10.66
N SER A 247 2.80 -23.90 9.82
CA SER A 247 1.91 -24.66 8.93
C SER A 247 2.30 -24.49 7.46
N ALA A 248 1.70 -25.28 6.58
CA ALA A 248 1.83 -25.09 5.13
C ALA A 248 1.40 -23.69 4.68
N LEU A 249 0.49 -23.05 5.41
CA LEU A 249 0.14 -21.66 5.18
C LEU A 249 1.30 -20.70 5.50
N THR A 250 2.01 -20.93 6.62
CA THR A 250 3.23 -20.18 6.98
C THR A 250 4.28 -20.30 5.88
N PHE A 251 4.51 -21.52 5.39
CA PHE A 251 5.45 -21.79 4.28
C PHE A 251 5.05 -21.06 3.00
N ARG A 252 3.76 -21.11 2.64
CA ARG A 252 3.20 -20.42 1.48
C ARG A 252 3.37 -18.90 1.55
N MET A 253 3.20 -18.29 2.72
CA MET A 253 3.36 -16.85 2.90
C MET A 253 4.82 -16.43 2.69
N ALA A 254 5.79 -17.17 3.24
CA ALA A 254 7.21 -16.94 2.98
C ALA A 254 7.56 -17.09 1.48
N ALA A 255 6.95 -18.06 0.81
CA ALA A 255 7.17 -18.32 -0.61
C ALA A 255 6.65 -17.16 -1.49
N GLY A 256 5.44 -16.65 -1.19
CA GLY A 256 4.89 -15.47 -1.87
C GLY A 256 5.67 -14.18 -1.60
N GLY A 257 6.29 -14.05 -0.42
CA GLY A 257 7.20 -12.96 -0.09
C GLY A 257 8.57 -13.08 -0.78
N GLY A 258 8.97 -14.29 -1.16
CA GLY A 258 10.28 -14.57 -1.75
C GLY A 258 11.40 -14.68 -0.72
N HIS A 259 11.06 -14.97 0.55
CA HIS A 259 12.00 -14.95 1.66
C HIS A 259 12.73 -16.29 1.81
N LEU A 260 13.79 -16.47 1.02
CA LEU A 260 14.53 -17.72 0.90
C LEU A 260 15.08 -18.25 2.25
N GLU A 261 15.64 -17.38 3.09
CA GLU A 261 16.16 -17.80 4.40
C GLU A 261 15.03 -18.27 5.33
N THR A 262 13.86 -17.63 5.27
CA THR A 262 12.67 -18.09 6.01
C THR A 262 12.20 -19.45 5.50
N LEU A 263 12.20 -19.67 4.18
CA LEU A 263 11.83 -20.97 3.60
C LEU A 263 12.80 -22.08 4.04
N ARG A 264 14.11 -21.80 4.04
CA ARG A 264 15.13 -22.74 4.53
C ARG A 264 14.95 -23.06 6.01
N ALA A 265 14.71 -22.04 6.85
CA ALA A 265 14.49 -22.23 8.28
C ALA A 265 13.21 -23.04 8.55
N LEU A 266 12.12 -22.75 7.86
CA LEU A 266 10.87 -23.51 7.94
C LEU A 266 11.05 -24.95 7.47
N ARG A 267 11.83 -25.17 6.40
CA ARG A 267 12.11 -26.52 5.90
C ARG A 267 12.94 -27.32 6.91
N TRP A 268 13.95 -26.69 7.49
CA TRP A 268 14.78 -27.29 8.54
C TRP A 268 13.97 -27.65 9.79
N SER A 269 12.98 -26.84 10.15
CA SER A 269 12.10 -27.12 11.30
C SER A 269 11.06 -28.22 11.04
N GLY A 270 11.04 -28.82 9.85
CA GLY A 270 10.05 -29.84 9.48
C GLY A 270 8.66 -29.27 9.18
N CYS A 271 8.54 -27.96 8.91
CA CYS A 271 7.26 -27.36 8.53
C CYS A 271 6.72 -28.03 7.24
N PRO A 272 5.44 -28.45 7.20
CA PRO A 272 4.86 -29.02 6.01
C PRO A 272 4.76 -27.98 4.89
N TRP A 273 4.90 -28.41 3.64
CA TRP A 273 4.65 -27.60 2.45
C TRP A 273 3.65 -28.30 1.52
N ASN A 274 3.14 -27.57 0.52
CA ASN A 274 2.30 -28.10 -0.55
C ASN A 274 2.44 -27.22 -1.81
N SER A 275 1.73 -27.59 -2.88
CA SER A 275 1.66 -26.85 -4.15
C SER A 275 1.23 -25.39 -4.01
N GLY A 276 0.60 -25.03 -2.90
CA GLY A 276 0.33 -23.63 -2.55
C GLY A 276 1.58 -22.76 -2.48
N ALA A 277 2.73 -23.30 -2.06
CA ALA A 277 3.99 -22.55 -1.97
C ALA A 277 4.59 -22.23 -3.35
N THR A 278 4.68 -23.23 -4.24
CA THR A 278 5.14 -23.04 -5.63
C THR A 278 4.20 -22.11 -6.38
N ARG A 279 2.87 -22.30 -6.25
CA ARG A 279 1.86 -21.39 -6.82
C ARG A 279 2.03 -19.95 -6.34
N ALA A 280 2.24 -19.73 -5.04
CA ALA A 280 2.39 -18.38 -4.49
C ALA A 280 3.68 -17.69 -4.98
N ALA A 281 4.80 -18.42 -5.02
CA ALA A 281 6.05 -17.91 -5.56
C ALA A 281 5.93 -17.59 -7.06
N ALA A 282 5.29 -18.47 -7.83
CA ALA A 282 5.00 -18.29 -9.25
C ALA A 282 4.13 -17.05 -9.52
N PHE A 283 3.01 -16.89 -8.80
CA PHE A 283 2.10 -15.75 -8.94
C PHE A 283 2.77 -14.40 -8.66
N ARG A 284 3.69 -14.35 -7.69
CA ARG A 284 4.36 -13.13 -7.23
C ARG A 284 5.71 -12.90 -7.90
N ASN A 285 6.05 -13.69 -8.91
CA ASN A 285 7.34 -13.68 -9.60
C ASN A 285 8.55 -13.78 -8.67
N ARG A 286 8.47 -14.61 -7.61
CA ARG A 286 9.58 -14.83 -6.68
C ARG A 286 10.51 -15.90 -7.25
N VAL A 287 11.22 -15.57 -8.32
CA VAL A 287 12.03 -16.50 -9.13
C VAL A 287 13.01 -17.33 -8.27
N ASP A 288 13.77 -16.70 -7.37
CA ASP A 288 14.75 -17.42 -6.56
C ASP A 288 14.10 -18.38 -5.56
N ALA A 289 12.99 -17.96 -4.95
CA ALA A 289 12.21 -18.83 -4.08
C ALA A 289 11.57 -19.99 -4.86
N LEU A 290 11.02 -19.73 -6.05
CA LEU A 290 10.45 -20.76 -6.91
C LEU A 290 11.52 -21.76 -7.36
N ARG A 291 12.69 -21.28 -7.80
CA ARG A 291 13.83 -22.13 -8.20
C ARG A 291 14.24 -23.06 -7.05
N TRP A 292 14.35 -22.51 -5.83
CA TRP A 292 14.70 -23.30 -4.66
C TRP A 292 13.60 -24.31 -4.29
N LEU A 293 12.32 -23.90 -4.30
CA LEU A 293 11.19 -24.79 -4.01
C LEU A 293 11.17 -26.01 -4.96
N LEU A 294 11.36 -25.78 -6.26
CA LEU A 294 11.39 -26.86 -7.26
C LEU A 294 12.61 -27.76 -7.07
N ALA A 295 13.78 -27.19 -6.79
CA ALA A 295 15.00 -27.97 -6.54
C ALA A 295 14.91 -28.87 -5.32
N GLU A 296 14.18 -28.45 -4.28
CA GLU A 296 13.96 -29.24 -3.06
C GLU A 296 12.77 -30.22 -3.15
N GLY A 297 12.13 -30.31 -4.32
CA GLY A 297 11.00 -31.22 -4.56
C GLY A 297 9.69 -30.77 -3.92
N CYS A 298 9.48 -29.47 -3.71
CA CYS A 298 8.17 -28.95 -3.33
C CYS A 298 7.17 -29.23 -4.48
N PRO A 299 5.96 -29.78 -4.20
CA PRO A 299 5.00 -30.09 -5.24
C PRO A 299 4.66 -28.87 -6.11
N ALA A 300 4.58 -29.07 -7.41
CA ALA A 300 4.11 -28.07 -8.36
C ALA A 300 3.01 -28.70 -9.23
N GLU A 301 1.84 -28.08 -9.24
CA GLU A 301 0.68 -28.51 -10.00
C GLU A 301 0.36 -27.49 -11.10
N ALA A 302 -0.60 -27.80 -11.98
CA ALA A 302 -0.97 -26.92 -13.10
C ALA A 302 -1.38 -25.51 -12.65
N ASP A 303 -1.86 -25.37 -11.41
CA ASP A 303 -2.21 -24.10 -10.80
C ASP A 303 -1.02 -23.13 -10.64
N ALA A 304 0.22 -23.64 -10.50
CA ALA A 304 1.43 -22.83 -10.46
C ALA A 304 1.77 -22.27 -11.84
N THR A 305 1.61 -23.07 -12.90
CA THR A 305 1.77 -22.63 -14.29
C THR A 305 0.73 -21.55 -14.62
N ALA A 306 -0.52 -21.79 -14.25
CA ALA A 306 -1.61 -20.83 -14.39
C ALA A 306 -1.38 -19.51 -13.64
N ALA A 307 -0.85 -19.59 -12.42
CA ALA A 307 -0.51 -18.43 -11.61
C ALA A 307 0.62 -17.59 -12.24
N ALA A 308 1.68 -18.22 -12.74
CA ALA A 308 2.74 -17.51 -13.47
C ALA A 308 2.21 -16.88 -14.76
N ALA A 309 1.31 -17.58 -15.46
CA ALA A 309 0.68 -17.11 -16.70
C ALA A 309 -0.18 -15.85 -16.48
N ALA A 310 -0.97 -15.81 -15.40
CA ALA A 310 -1.76 -14.64 -15.01
C ALA A 310 -0.89 -13.37 -14.82
N GLY A 311 0.27 -13.55 -14.18
CA GLY A 311 1.24 -12.48 -13.93
C GLY A 311 2.11 -12.11 -15.14
N GLY A 312 2.08 -12.91 -16.21
CA GLY A 312 2.96 -12.73 -17.38
C GLY A 312 4.43 -13.07 -17.11
N HIS A 313 4.69 -13.98 -16.16
CA HIS A 313 6.03 -14.26 -15.64
C HIS A 313 6.74 -15.36 -16.44
N LEU A 314 7.34 -15.00 -17.59
CA LEU A 314 8.02 -15.95 -18.49
C LEU A 314 9.16 -16.74 -17.83
N GLU A 315 9.97 -16.11 -16.97
CA GLU A 315 11.06 -16.81 -16.28
C GLU A 315 10.52 -17.87 -15.31
N ALA A 316 9.47 -17.54 -14.54
CA ALA A 316 8.80 -18.50 -13.67
C ALA A 316 8.18 -19.66 -14.45
N LEU A 317 7.58 -19.39 -15.62
CA LEU A 317 7.08 -20.43 -16.53
C LEU A 317 8.20 -21.32 -17.08
N GLY A 318 9.37 -20.74 -17.39
CA GLY A 318 10.56 -21.49 -17.79
C GLY A 318 11.03 -22.46 -16.70
N LEU A 319 11.06 -22.00 -15.44
CA LEU A 319 11.40 -22.84 -14.29
C LEU A 319 10.38 -23.97 -14.08
N LEU A 320 9.09 -23.66 -14.13
CA LEU A 320 8.02 -24.66 -13.97
C LEU A 320 8.06 -25.69 -15.11
N HIS A 321 8.32 -25.26 -16.34
CA HIS A 321 8.50 -26.18 -17.46
C HIS A 321 9.73 -27.08 -17.27
N ALA A 322 10.87 -26.53 -16.85
CA ALA A 322 12.08 -27.30 -16.61
C ALA A 322 11.92 -28.33 -15.47
N ALA A 323 10.95 -28.12 -14.57
CA ALA A 323 10.58 -29.04 -13.50
C ALA A 323 9.43 -30.00 -13.89
N ASP A 324 9.09 -30.10 -15.18
CA ASP A 324 8.01 -30.94 -15.71
C ASP A 324 6.64 -30.68 -15.04
N CYS A 325 6.40 -29.44 -14.60
CA CYS A 325 5.14 -29.04 -14.00
C CYS A 325 3.99 -29.22 -15.02
N PRO A 326 2.87 -29.87 -14.64
CA PRO A 326 1.72 -30.02 -15.51
C PRO A 326 1.21 -28.68 -16.04
N ARG A 327 0.59 -28.72 -17.23
CA ARG A 327 -0.07 -27.57 -17.83
C ARG A 327 -1.46 -28.00 -18.27
N ASP A 328 -2.44 -27.15 -18.00
CA ASP A 328 -3.82 -27.32 -18.43
C ASP A 328 -4.32 -26.05 -19.13
N ALA A 329 -5.58 -26.09 -19.57
CA ALA A 329 -6.19 -24.97 -20.31
C ALA A 329 -6.25 -23.67 -19.49
N SER A 330 -6.17 -23.77 -18.16
CA SER A 330 -6.26 -22.59 -17.29
C SER A 330 -5.07 -21.66 -17.47
N ALA A 331 -3.88 -22.16 -17.82
CA ALA A 331 -2.73 -21.30 -18.07
C ALA A 331 -2.95 -20.35 -19.25
N CYS A 332 -3.46 -20.85 -20.37
CA CYS A 332 -3.85 -20.04 -21.51
C CYS A 332 -5.02 -19.11 -21.16
N GLU A 333 -6.01 -19.59 -20.39
CA GLU A 333 -7.14 -18.78 -19.94
C GLU A 333 -6.72 -17.57 -19.10
N PHE A 334 -5.86 -17.76 -18.10
CA PHE A 334 -5.40 -16.68 -17.23
C PHE A 334 -4.47 -15.71 -17.97
N ALA A 335 -3.58 -16.19 -18.84
CA ALA A 335 -2.78 -15.31 -19.69
C ALA A 335 -3.67 -14.45 -20.60
N ALA A 336 -4.70 -15.05 -21.20
CA ALA A 336 -5.69 -14.37 -22.03
C ALA A 336 -6.51 -13.35 -21.24
N CYS A 337 -6.97 -13.70 -20.04
CA CYS A 337 -7.69 -12.81 -19.13
C CYS A 337 -6.87 -11.57 -18.72
N GLY A 338 -5.54 -11.68 -18.66
CA GLY A 338 -4.64 -10.58 -18.36
C GLY A 338 -4.11 -9.84 -19.58
N GLY A 339 -4.51 -10.24 -20.80
CA GLY A 339 -3.97 -9.68 -22.04
C GLY A 339 -2.47 -9.91 -22.21
N ARG A 340 -1.93 -10.97 -21.60
CA ARG A 340 -0.49 -11.28 -21.61
C ARG A 340 -0.09 -11.97 -22.92
N VAL A 341 -0.13 -11.23 -24.03
CA VAL A 341 0.05 -11.79 -25.39
C VAL A 341 1.35 -12.58 -25.55
N GLU A 342 2.49 -12.06 -25.06
CA GLU A 342 3.78 -12.77 -25.12
C GLU A 342 3.78 -14.08 -24.33
N THR A 343 3.17 -14.05 -23.14
CA THR A 343 3.03 -15.24 -22.29
C THR A 343 2.09 -16.27 -22.91
N LEU A 344 0.99 -15.81 -23.48
CA LEU A 344 0.04 -16.65 -24.19
C LEU A 344 0.69 -17.30 -25.43
N ARG A 345 1.47 -16.54 -26.20
CA ARG A 345 2.26 -17.05 -27.33
C ARG A 345 3.22 -18.14 -26.88
N TRP A 346 4.00 -17.87 -25.83
CA TRP A 346 4.92 -18.84 -25.27
C TRP A 346 4.23 -20.14 -24.83
N LEU A 347 3.07 -20.04 -24.17
CA LEU A 347 2.28 -21.21 -23.75
C LEU A 347 1.77 -22.02 -24.95
N LEU A 348 1.21 -21.36 -25.97
CA LEU A 348 0.69 -22.00 -27.16
C LEU A 348 1.80 -22.64 -28.01
N ASP A 349 2.93 -21.96 -28.18
CA ASP A 349 4.11 -22.49 -28.87
C ASP A 349 4.70 -23.70 -28.12
N GLY A 350 4.61 -23.69 -26.79
CA GLY A 350 4.99 -24.80 -25.93
C GLY A 350 3.97 -25.95 -25.84
N GLY A 351 2.91 -25.93 -26.66
CA GLY A 351 1.89 -26.99 -26.70
C GLY A 351 0.93 -27.03 -25.51
N CYS A 352 0.82 -25.94 -24.75
CA CYS A 352 -0.18 -25.84 -23.68
C CYS A 352 -1.60 -25.94 -24.28
N PRO A 353 -2.49 -26.79 -23.73
CA PRO A 353 -3.86 -26.86 -24.21
C PRO A 353 -4.55 -25.49 -24.03
N ALA A 354 -5.43 -25.15 -24.96
CA ALA A 354 -6.29 -23.98 -24.89
C ALA A 354 -7.69 -24.38 -25.36
N ASP A 355 -8.72 -23.88 -24.67
CA ASP A 355 -10.11 -24.15 -24.98
C ASP A 355 -10.91 -22.85 -25.18
N ALA A 356 -12.21 -22.97 -25.43
CA ALA A 356 -13.09 -21.83 -25.63
C ALA A 356 -13.13 -20.86 -24.43
N SER A 357 -12.75 -21.31 -23.23
CA SER A 357 -12.68 -20.46 -22.04
C SER A 357 -11.55 -19.43 -22.17
N ALA A 358 -10.42 -19.78 -22.81
CA ALA A 358 -9.36 -18.81 -23.08
C ALA A 358 -9.82 -17.69 -24.03
N CYS A 359 -10.55 -18.03 -25.09
CA CYS A 359 -11.15 -17.05 -25.99
C CYS A 359 -12.16 -16.16 -25.25
N ALA A 360 -13.01 -16.75 -24.41
CA ALA A 360 -14.00 -16.00 -23.64
C ALA A 360 -13.35 -15.05 -22.62
N SER A 361 -12.26 -15.46 -21.99
CA SER A 361 -11.48 -14.66 -21.05
C SER A 361 -10.74 -13.51 -21.71
N ALA A 362 -10.10 -13.72 -22.87
CA ALA A 362 -9.56 -12.63 -23.69
C ALA A 362 -10.64 -11.59 -24.03
N ALA A 363 -11.81 -12.09 -24.44
CA ALA A 363 -12.91 -11.24 -24.85
C ALA A 363 -13.52 -10.44 -23.69
N GLY A 364 -13.73 -11.07 -22.54
CA GLY A 364 -14.20 -10.40 -21.32
C GLY A 364 -13.21 -9.41 -20.73
N GLY A 365 -11.91 -9.57 -21.00
CA GLY A 365 -10.87 -8.60 -20.71
C GLY A 365 -10.78 -7.45 -21.73
N GLY A 366 -11.38 -7.59 -22.91
CA GLY A 366 -11.24 -6.64 -24.02
C GLY A 366 -9.87 -6.72 -24.70
N PHE A 367 -9.22 -7.88 -24.69
CA PHE A 367 -7.88 -8.07 -25.26
C PHE A 367 -7.96 -8.69 -26.66
N LEU A 368 -8.20 -7.84 -27.67
CA LEU A 368 -8.37 -8.27 -29.06
C LEU A 368 -7.16 -9.05 -29.60
N GLU A 369 -5.94 -8.58 -29.35
CA GLU A 369 -4.71 -9.26 -29.80
C GLU A 369 -4.57 -10.67 -29.21
N ALA A 370 -4.94 -10.86 -27.95
CA ALA A 370 -4.93 -12.17 -27.31
C ALA A 370 -5.99 -13.11 -27.92
N LEU A 371 -7.18 -12.59 -28.23
CA LEU A 371 -8.24 -13.34 -28.90
C LEU A 371 -7.81 -13.73 -30.33
N GLN A 372 -7.23 -12.80 -31.09
CA GLN A 372 -6.70 -13.05 -32.43
C GLN A 372 -5.65 -14.17 -32.40
N LEU A 373 -4.68 -14.08 -31.49
CA LEU A 373 -3.66 -15.10 -31.32
C LEU A 373 -4.26 -16.49 -31.01
N LEU A 374 -5.26 -16.58 -30.12
CA LEU A 374 -5.93 -17.84 -29.83
C LEU A 374 -6.61 -18.42 -31.08
N ARG A 375 -7.26 -17.57 -31.87
CA ARG A 375 -7.96 -17.97 -33.10
C ARG A 375 -6.99 -18.40 -34.19
N ASP A 376 -5.87 -17.70 -34.35
CA ASP A 376 -4.81 -18.06 -35.30
C ASP A 376 -4.19 -19.44 -34.98
N ARG A 377 -4.21 -19.84 -33.70
CA ARG A 377 -3.76 -21.17 -33.25
C ARG A 377 -4.87 -22.23 -33.25
N GLY A 378 -6.04 -21.91 -33.83
CA GLY A 378 -7.15 -22.85 -33.97
C GLY A 378 -7.91 -23.14 -32.67
N CYS A 379 -7.71 -22.34 -31.61
CA CYS A 379 -8.44 -22.51 -30.35
C CYS A 379 -9.94 -22.38 -30.60
N PRO A 380 -10.78 -23.34 -30.15
CA PRO A 380 -12.22 -23.26 -30.34
C PRO A 380 -12.80 -22.03 -29.65
N TRP A 381 -13.99 -21.62 -30.08
CA TRP A 381 -14.78 -20.58 -29.43
C TRP A 381 -16.26 -20.92 -29.49
N ASP A 382 -17.05 -20.33 -28.59
CA ASP A 382 -18.49 -20.50 -28.53
C ASP A 382 -19.15 -19.15 -28.17
N ARG A 383 -20.48 -19.15 -28.01
CA ARG A 383 -21.26 -17.95 -27.67
C ARG A 383 -20.79 -17.22 -26.41
N ARG A 384 -20.04 -17.88 -25.51
CA ARG A 384 -19.48 -17.25 -24.31
C ARG A 384 -18.49 -16.15 -24.65
N VAL A 385 -17.81 -16.20 -25.80
CA VAL A 385 -16.90 -15.13 -26.24
C VAL A 385 -17.64 -13.79 -26.30
N LEU A 386 -18.76 -13.73 -27.01
CA LEU A 386 -19.57 -12.52 -27.14
C LEU A 386 -20.26 -12.15 -25.81
N ALA A 387 -20.76 -13.14 -25.06
CA ALA A 387 -21.36 -12.91 -23.75
C ALA A 387 -20.36 -12.25 -22.77
N CYS A 388 -19.16 -12.81 -22.64
CA CYS A 388 -18.10 -12.30 -21.79
C CYS A 388 -17.61 -10.92 -22.25
N ALA A 389 -17.46 -10.69 -23.57
CA ALA A 389 -17.12 -9.37 -24.09
C ALA A 389 -18.16 -8.31 -23.67
N CYS A 390 -19.44 -8.64 -23.65
CA CYS A 390 -20.50 -7.71 -23.24
C CYS A 390 -20.52 -7.44 -21.73
N ASP A 391 -20.41 -8.48 -20.91
CA ASP A 391 -20.55 -8.34 -19.46
C ASP A 391 -19.26 -7.81 -18.82
N GLY A 392 -18.11 -8.22 -19.36
CA GLY A 392 -16.79 -8.02 -18.76
C GLY A 392 -16.47 -9.10 -17.74
N ALA A 393 -15.19 -9.46 -17.64
CA ALA A 393 -14.73 -10.45 -16.69
C ALA A 393 -14.66 -9.86 -15.27
N GLU A 394 -15.79 -9.66 -14.58
CA GLU A 394 -15.81 -9.23 -13.17
C GLU A 394 -15.35 -10.35 -12.23
N ALA A 395 -15.65 -11.61 -12.54
CA ALA A 395 -15.34 -12.76 -11.70
C ALA A 395 -13.83 -13.13 -11.69
N LEU A 396 -13.16 -13.05 -12.84
CA LEU A 396 -11.71 -13.29 -12.99
C LEU A 396 -10.88 -12.03 -12.74
N ALA A 397 -11.53 -10.87 -12.55
CA ALA A 397 -10.86 -9.58 -12.39
C ALA A 397 -9.89 -9.51 -11.22
N ARG A 398 -10.18 -10.24 -10.15
CA ARG A 398 -9.41 -10.21 -8.90
C ARG A 398 -8.07 -10.94 -9.02
N ALA A 399 -7.91 -11.79 -10.03
CA ALA A 399 -6.71 -12.60 -10.24
C ALA A 399 -5.67 -11.92 -11.16
N CYS A 400 -6.10 -11.04 -12.05
CA CYS A 400 -5.23 -10.36 -13.00
C CYS A 400 -5.15 -8.87 -12.66
N ASP A 401 -3.95 -8.35 -12.38
CA ASP A 401 -3.69 -6.92 -12.18
C ASP A 401 -4.09 -6.16 -13.46
N GLY A 402 -5.32 -5.64 -13.46
CA GLY A 402 -6.03 -5.24 -14.66
C GLY A 402 -5.72 -3.81 -15.04
N GLY A 403 -5.06 -3.62 -16.18
CA GLY A 403 -5.05 -2.35 -16.90
C GLY A 403 -6.48 -1.88 -17.25
N GLU A 404 -6.61 -0.63 -17.68
CA GLU A 404 -7.89 0.01 -17.97
C GLU A 404 -8.76 -0.81 -18.92
N ARG A 405 -9.84 -1.39 -18.37
CA ARG A 405 -10.86 -2.14 -19.10
C ARG A 405 -11.89 -1.18 -19.65
N THR A 406 -11.61 -0.59 -20.79
CA THR A 406 -12.57 0.35 -21.41
C THR A 406 -13.68 -0.42 -22.11
N GLN A 407 -14.90 0.12 -22.06
CA GLN A 407 -16.03 -0.43 -22.81
C GLN A 407 -15.75 -0.44 -24.32
N ARG A 408 -14.96 0.54 -24.80
CA ARG A 408 -14.47 0.65 -26.17
C ARG A 408 -13.77 -0.62 -26.65
N ARG A 409 -12.75 -1.07 -25.93
CA ARG A 409 -11.97 -2.28 -26.29
C ARG A 409 -12.85 -3.52 -26.36
N ARG A 410 -13.84 -3.62 -25.46
CA ARG A 410 -14.80 -4.71 -25.46
C ARG A 410 -15.74 -4.65 -26.66
N LEU A 411 -16.15 -3.46 -27.08
CA LEU A 411 -16.94 -3.28 -28.30
C LEU A 411 -16.12 -3.64 -29.55
N GLU A 412 -14.86 -3.24 -29.62
CA GLU A 412 -13.92 -3.64 -30.69
C GLU A 412 -13.80 -5.17 -30.78
N VAL A 413 -13.71 -5.87 -29.65
CA VAL A 413 -13.72 -7.33 -29.62
C VAL A 413 -15.05 -7.92 -30.09
N VAL A 414 -16.19 -7.34 -29.68
CA VAL A 414 -17.52 -7.80 -30.13
C VAL A 414 -17.63 -7.68 -31.65
N ASP A 415 -17.28 -6.52 -32.20
CA ASP A 415 -17.40 -6.27 -33.64
C ASP A 415 -16.48 -7.22 -34.42
N TRP A 416 -15.22 -7.37 -34.00
CA TRP A 416 -14.29 -8.33 -34.61
C TRP A 416 -14.80 -9.78 -34.52
N ALA A 417 -15.29 -10.22 -33.36
CA ALA A 417 -15.78 -11.59 -33.18
C ALA A 417 -17.03 -11.89 -34.03
N LEU A 418 -17.92 -10.90 -34.21
CA LEU A 418 -19.07 -11.00 -35.10
C LEU A 418 -18.66 -11.14 -36.57
N GLU A 419 -17.72 -10.31 -37.02
CA GLU A 419 -17.18 -10.35 -38.39
C GLU A 419 -16.56 -11.71 -38.74
N HIS A 420 -16.00 -12.39 -37.74
CA HIS A 420 -15.30 -13.67 -37.90
C HIS A 420 -16.21 -14.88 -37.60
N GLY A 421 -17.51 -14.67 -37.41
CA GLY A 421 -18.50 -15.75 -37.30
C GLY A 421 -18.57 -16.42 -35.93
N CYS A 422 -18.28 -15.69 -34.84
CA CYS A 422 -18.48 -16.21 -33.49
C CYS A 422 -19.97 -16.58 -33.26
N PRO A 423 -20.29 -17.77 -32.72
CA PRO A 423 -21.67 -18.18 -32.45
C PRO A 423 -22.39 -17.20 -31.51
N ARG A 424 -23.70 -17.00 -31.71
CA ARG A 424 -24.54 -16.15 -30.85
C ARG A 424 -25.98 -16.68 -30.79
N ASP A 425 -26.71 -16.22 -29.78
CA ASP A 425 -28.14 -16.47 -29.59
C ASP A 425 -28.86 -15.17 -29.19
N GLU A 426 -30.17 -15.26 -28.97
CA GLU A 426 -31.01 -14.10 -28.62
C GLU A 426 -30.57 -13.38 -27.34
N ASP A 427 -30.02 -14.10 -26.35
CA ASP A 427 -29.52 -13.49 -25.12
C ASP A 427 -28.23 -12.71 -25.36
N VAL A 428 -27.30 -13.27 -26.14
CA VAL A 428 -26.08 -12.59 -26.56
C VAL A 428 -26.41 -11.33 -27.37
N ASP A 429 -27.39 -11.39 -28.27
CA ASP A 429 -27.83 -10.22 -29.04
C ASP A 429 -28.37 -9.11 -28.14
N ALA A 430 -29.15 -9.46 -27.12
CA ALA A 430 -29.62 -8.52 -26.12
C ALA A 430 -28.46 -7.90 -25.31
N ARG A 431 -27.43 -8.68 -24.98
CA ARG A 431 -26.21 -8.19 -24.29
C ARG A 431 -25.43 -7.20 -25.16
N ILE A 432 -25.23 -7.51 -26.44
CA ILE A 432 -24.54 -6.63 -27.42
C ILE A 432 -25.25 -5.28 -27.52
N LEU A 433 -26.59 -5.30 -27.64
CA LEU A 433 -27.39 -4.07 -27.68
C LEU A 433 -27.26 -3.24 -26.39
N ARG A 434 -27.20 -3.88 -25.21
CA ARG A 434 -26.98 -3.19 -23.94
C ARG A 434 -25.60 -2.54 -23.89
N LEU A 435 -24.55 -3.23 -24.34
CA LEU A 435 -23.18 -2.71 -24.40
C LEU A 435 -23.09 -1.51 -25.33
N ARG A 436 -23.61 -1.61 -26.56
CA ARG A 436 -23.62 -0.51 -27.55
C ARG A 436 -24.34 0.73 -27.02
N ARG A 437 -25.50 0.56 -26.38
CA ARG A 437 -26.22 1.68 -25.73
C ARG A 437 -25.47 2.29 -24.55
N ARG A 438 -24.61 1.52 -23.88
CA ARG A 438 -23.78 2.03 -22.78
C ARG A 438 -22.62 2.86 -23.33
N CYS A 439 -21.90 2.33 -24.33
CA CYS A 439 -20.82 3.06 -25.01
C CYS A 439 -21.31 4.37 -25.63
N ALA A 440 -22.46 4.36 -26.33
CA ALA A 440 -23.06 5.56 -26.91
C ALA A 440 -23.43 6.64 -25.87
N ARG A 441 -23.82 6.25 -24.65
CA ARG A 441 -24.09 7.19 -23.54
C ARG A 441 -22.81 7.78 -22.95
N GLU A 442 -21.70 7.07 -23.08
CA GLU A 442 -20.38 7.49 -22.59
C GLU A 442 -19.59 8.28 -23.64
N GLY A 443 -20.15 8.52 -24.83
CA GLY A 443 -19.51 9.28 -25.92
C GLY A 443 -18.37 8.51 -26.59
N VAL A 444 -18.38 7.18 -26.48
CA VAL A 444 -17.38 6.25 -27.04
C VAL A 444 -17.87 5.67 -28.36
#